data_AF-A0A7S4R190-F1
#
_entry.id   AF-A0A7S4R190-F1
#
_cell.length_a   1.000
_cell.length_b   1.000
_cell.length_c   1.000
_cell.angle_alpha   90.00
_cell.angle_beta   90.00
_cell.angle_gamma   90.00
#
_symmetry.space_group_name_H-M   'P 1'
#
loop_
_entity.id
_entity.type
_entity.pdbx_description
1 polymer ?
#
loop_
_entity_poly.entity_id
_entity_poly.type
_entity_poly.pdbx_seq_one_letter_code
_entity_poly.pdbx_strand_id
1 'polypeptide(L)'
;PPMVAPLVTLTLRCVKWWLRQRQIPRTKEGGLPTIAWLLMAVHVCSLPETHERALQGCQRPMAALLASLASFFRHYAALGCLDGVLQFASDGSSSEFRRRSPADRPKGDRTPDSWAEFAVLDPTREGSESLNLAPPLPPATQLLLAHELRRAGQRLERVPARCEASARESRHVLGEVFQPLPEGINAIPSSVGCAVGVLLLWGEDLKGADTRTIECGMVELIVPRPGWAAPFLRRSDDRSELHVRLCDVDERTGRCHARRKVSVVVLCPCHVICRVHLEKEGRAMRLDAEGLERLRAMRRHLRTLDARQQ
;
A
#
# COMPACT_ATOMS: atom_id res chain seq x y z
N PRO A 1 -23.18 -28.10 -4.00
CA PRO A 1 -22.24 -27.05 -4.48
C PRO A 1 -21.06 -26.89 -3.51
N PRO A 2 -19.79 -26.88 -3.96
CA PRO A 2 -18.68 -26.75 -3.04
C PRO A 2 -18.80 -25.40 -2.32
N MET A 3 -18.87 -25.41 -0.99
CA MET A 3 -19.04 -24.22 -0.14
C MET A 3 -17.92 -23.17 -0.28
N VAL A 4 -16.90 -23.49 -1.08
CA VAL A 4 -15.72 -22.68 -1.38
C VAL A 4 -16.04 -21.49 -2.31
N ALA A 5 -16.90 -21.66 -3.32
CA ALA A 5 -17.22 -20.57 -4.27
C ALA A 5 -17.91 -19.35 -3.60
N PRO A 6 -18.87 -19.54 -2.67
CA PRO A 6 -19.40 -18.44 -1.86
C PRO A 6 -18.34 -17.72 -1.03
N LEU A 7 -17.37 -18.46 -0.46
CA LEU A 7 -16.32 -17.90 0.39
C LEU A 7 -15.36 -17.01 -0.41
N VAL A 8 -14.89 -17.47 -1.57
CA VAL A 8 -14.04 -16.67 -2.47
C VAL A 8 -14.76 -15.37 -2.82
N THR A 9 -16.02 -15.46 -3.23
CA THR A 9 -16.85 -14.29 -3.57
C THR A 9 -16.94 -13.28 -2.41
N LEU A 10 -17.13 -13.76 -1.18
CA LEU A 10 -17.15 -12.90 0.01
C LEU A 10 -15.78 -12.25 0.26
N THR A 11 -14.68 -13.00 0.16
CA THR A 11 -13.31 -12.45 0.27
C THR A 11 -13.08 -11.35 -0.76
N LEU A 12 -13.48 -11.56 -2.03
CA LEU A 12 -13.35 -10.55 -3.09
C LEU A 12 -14.14 -9.27 -2.78
N ARG A 13 -15.37 -9.41 -2.26
CA ARG A 13 -16.19 -8.26 -1.84
C ARG A 13 -15.54 -7.51 -0.69
N CYS A 14 -14.99 -8.22 0.29
CA CYS A 14 -14.27 -7.64 1.43
C CYS A 14 -13.01 -6.91 0.98
N VAL A 15 -12.18 -7.48 0.09
CA VAL A 15 -10.99 -6.82 -0.45
C VAL A 15 -11.40 -5.55 -1.21
N LYS A 16 -12.39 -5.64 -2.10
CA LYS A 16 -12.92 -4.46 -2.82
C LYS A 16 -13.44 -3.38 -1.86
N TRP A 17 -14.10 -3.77 -0.78
CA TRP A 17 -14.56 -2.85 0.25
C TRP A 17 -13.39 -2.20 0.98
N TRP A 18 -12.39 -2.98 1.41
CA TRP A 18 -11.16 -2.48 2.03
C TRP A 18 -10.45 -1.44 1.15
N LEU A 19 -10.31 -1.70 -0.15
CA LEU A 19 -9.70 -0.74 -1.08
C LEU A 19 -10.40 0.63 -1.03
N ARG A 20 -11.73 0.64 -0.93
CA ARG A 20 -12.53 1.88 -0.82
C ARG A 20 -12.39 2.54 0.55
N GLN A 21 -12.53 1.75 1.62
CA GLN A 21 -12.46 2.26 2.99
C GLN A 21 -11.09 2.84 3.32
N ARG A 22 -10.02 2.18 2.88
CA ARG A 22 -8.64 2.61 3.10
C ARG A 22 -8.11 3.53 2.00
N GLN A 23 -8.99 4.03 1.13
CA GLN A 23 -8.66 4.99 0.07
C GLN A 23 -7.42 4.54 -0.72
N ILE A 24 -7.31 3.25 -1.04
CA ILE A 24 -6.14 2.72 -1.75
C ILE A 24 -6.11 3.38 -3.15
N PRO A 25 -4.96 3.96 -3.58
CA PRO A 25 -4.88 4.67 -4.86
C PRO A 25 -5.38 3.80 -6.01
N ARG A 26 -6.22 4.37 -6.87
CA ARG A 26 -6.70 3.69 -8.07
C ARG A 26 -5.65 3.74 -9.17
N THR A 27 -5.84 2.98 -10.26
CA THR A 27 -4.95 3.01 -11.44
C THR A 27 -4.70 4.42 -11.96
N LYS A 28 -5.76 5.23 -12.06
CA LYS A 28 -5.68 6.63 -12.50
C LYS A 28 -4.88 7.54 -11.56
N GLU A 29 -4.59 7.11 -10.34
CA GLU A 29 -3.81 7.82 -9.33
C GLU A 29 -2.41 7.21 -9.17
N GLY A 30 -2.11 6.09 -9.85
CA GLY A 30 -0.82 5.38 -9.76
C GLY A 30 -0.81 4.18 -8.80
N GLY A 31 -1.98 3.62 -8.45
CA GLY A 31 -2.09 2.33 -7.78
C GLY A 31 -2.48 1.18 -8.71
N LEU A 32 -2.80 0.01 -8.15
CA LEU A 32 -3.23 -1.15 -8.94
C LEU A 32 -4.72 -1.07 -9.33
N PRO A 33 -5.12 -1.57 -10.50
CA PRO A 33 -6.54 -1.72 -10.83
C PRO A 33 -7.23 -2.72 -9.91
N THR A 34 -8.54 -2.54 -9.75
CA THR A 34 -9.33 -3.44 -8.89
C THR A 34 -9.21 -4.89 -9.33
N ILE A 35 -9.15 -5.17 -10.64
CA ILE A 35 -9.02 -6.53 -11.15
C ILE A 35 -7.72 -7.22 -10.67
N ALA A 36 -6.59 -6.50 -10.63
CA ALA A 36 -5.33 -7.05 -10.12
C ALA A 36 -5.47 -7.46 -8.64
N TRP A 37 -6.07 -6.61 -7.81
CA TRP A 37 -6.36 -6.94 -6.40
C TRP A 37 -7.28 -8.15 -6.23
N LEU A 38 -8.27 -8.30 -7.11
CA LEU A 38 -9.18 -9.44 -7.05
C LEU A 38 -8.48 -10.73 -7.48
N LEU A 39 -7.67 -10.70 -8.53
CA LEU A 39 -6.84 -11.84 -8.95
C LEU A 39 -5.85 -12.24 -7.84
N MET A 40 -5.21 -11.27 -7.19
CA MET A 40 -4.38 -11.52 -6.02
C MET A 40 -5.13 -12.25 -4.89
N ALA A 41 -6.39 -11.87 -4.64
CA ALA A 41 -7.23 -12.51 -3.64
C ALA A 41 -7.70 -13.91 -4.06
N VAL A 42 -8.04 -14.12 -5.34
CA VAL A 42 -8.34 -15.46 -5.89
C VAL A 42 -7.13 -16.37 -5.71
N HIS A 43 -5.94 -15.90 -6.07
CA HIS A 43 -4.69 -16.66 -5.89
C HIS A 43 -4.53 -17.13 -4.46
N VAL A 44 -4.60 -16.22 -3.48
CA VAL A 44 -4.42 -16.60 -2.07
C VAL A 44 -5.52 -17.54 -1.59
N CYS A 45 -6.76 -17.38 -2.03
CA CYS A 45 -7.84 -18.32 -1.72
C CYS A 45 -7.64 -19.71 -2.34
N SER A 46 -6.90 -19.81 -3.44
CA SER A 46 -6.58 -21.10 -4.10
C SER A 46 -5.37 -21.81 -3.49
N LEU A 47 -4.59 -21.14 -2.63
CA LEU A 47 -3.45 -21.76 -1.96
C LEU A 47 -3.90 -22.86 -0.98
N PRO A 48 -3.22 -24.03 -0.94
CA PRO A 48 -3.59 -25.14 -0.07
C PRO A 48 -3.72 -24.74 1.40
N GLU A 49 -2.79 -23.91 1.91
CA GLU A 49 -2.77 -23.51 3.32
C GLU A 49 -3.96 -22.62 3.68
N THR A 50 -4.42 -21.78 2.74
CA THR A 50 -5.62 -20.96 2.94
C THR A 50 -6.86 -21.84 2.90
N HIS A 51 -6.91 -22.79 1.96
CA HIS A 51 -8.02 -23.72 1.81
C HIS A 51 -8.19 -24.60 3.04
N GLU A 52 -7.11 -25.18 3.58
CA GLU A 52 -7.15 -25.99 4.81
C GLU A 52 -7.68 -25.19 6.01
N ARG A 53 -7.20 -23.96 6.20
CA ARG A 53 -7.67 -23.09 7.29
C ARG A 53 -9.13 -22.70 7.13
N ALA A 54 -9.57 -22.44 5.89
CA ALA A 54 -10.96 -22.16 5.59
C ALA A 54 -11.86 -23.38 5.83
N LEU A 55 -11.39 -24.58 5.48
CA LEU A 55 -12.10 -25.85 5.70
C LEU A 55 -12.26 -26.18 7.19
N GLN A 56 -11.23 -25.94 8.00
CA GLN A 56 -11.34 -26.04 9.47
C GLN A 56 -12.42 -25.09 10.02
N GLY A 57 -12.63 -23.96 9.35
CA GLY A 57 -13.68 -22.99 9.64
C GLY A 57 -15.02 -23.26 8.95
N CYS A 58 -15.21 -24.33 8.18
CA CYS A 58 -16.41 -24.52 7.34
C CYS A 58 -17.73 -24.58 8.10
N GLN A 59 -17.71 -24.96 9.37
CA GLN A 59 -18.91 -24.92 10.23
C GLN A 59 -19.30 -23.49 10.64
N ARG A 60 -18.42 -22.51 10.41
CA ARG A 60 -18.58 -21.10 10.80
C ARG A 60 -18.09 -20.19 9.66
N PRO A 61 -18.97 -19.82 8.71
CA PRO A 61 -18.59 -19.04 7.51
C PRO A 61 -17.79 -17.77 7.80
N MET A 62 -18.06 -17.09 8.93
CA MET A 62 -17.31 -15.91 9.36
C MET A 62 -15.86 -16.22 9.71
N ALA A 63 -15.59 -17.34 10.39
CA ALA A 63 -14.23 -17.75 10.73
C ALA A 63 -13.43 -18.09 9.47
N ALA A 64 -14.03 -18.81 8.51
CA ALA A 64 -13.42 -19.10 7.22
C ALA A 64 -13.11 -17.81 6.42
N LEU A 65 -14.00 -16.82 6.45
CA LEU A 65 -13.78 -15.51 5.83
C LEU A 65 -12.62 -14.75 6.49
N LEU A 66 -12.60 -14.68 7.82
CA LEU A 66 -11.51 -14.05 8.57
C LEU A 66 -10.16 -14.72 8.30
N ALA A 67 -10.13 -16.05 8.26
CA ALA A 67 -8.92 -16.82 7.93
C ALA A 67 -8.44 -16.54 6.50
N SER A 68 -9.37 -16.43 5.53
CA SER A 68 -9.05 -16.09 4.14
C SER A 68 -8.50 -14.67 4.02
N LEU A 69 -9.13 -13.69 4.67
CA LEU A 69 -8.65 -12.31 4.70
C LEU A 69 -7.29 -12.19 5.39
N ALA A 70 -7.11 -12.84 6.54
CA ALA A 70 -5.84 -12.85 7.26
C ALA A 70 -4.73 -13.44 6.40
N SER A 71 -5.02 -14.51 5.65
CA SER A 71 -4.07 -15.12 4.73
C SER A 71 -3.75 -14.19 3.56
N PHE A 72 -4.74 -13.52 2.96
CA PHE A 72 -4.53 -12.52 1.91
C PHE A 72 -3.63 -11.37 2.38
N PHE A 73 -3.97 -10.73 3.50
CA PHE A 73 -3.19 -9.60 4.00
C PHE A 73 -1.78 -10.02 4.42
N ARG A 74 -1.63 -11.15 5.13
CA ARG A 74 -0.31 -11.66 5.52
C ARG A 74 0.55 -12.02 4.30
N HIS A 75 -0.04 -12.64 3.28
CA HIS A 75 0.68 -13.04 2.06
C HIS A 75 1.31 -11.82 1.40
N TYR A 76 0.56 -10.76 1.13
CA TYR A 76 1.08 -9.57 0.43
C TYR A 76 1.73 -8.51 1.36
N ALA A 77 1.53 -8.58 2.67
CA ALA A 77 2.21 -7.73 3.65
C ALA A 77 3.69 -8.11 3.87
N ALA A 78 4.03 -9.36 3.58
CA ALA A 78 5.39 -9.86 3.73
C ALA A 78 6.35 -9.18 2.73
N LEU A 79 7.60 -9.03 3.18
CA LEU A 79 8.63 -8.31 2.43
C LEU A 79 8.96 -9.05 1.12
N GLY A 80 8.81 -8.35 -0.01
CA GLY A 80 9.05 -8.90 -1.36
C GLY A 80 7.87 -9.68 -1.94
N CYS A 81 6.72 -9.75 -1.27
CA CYS A 81 5.55 -10.46 -1.81
C CYS A 81 4.80 -9.73 -2.93
N LEU A 82 5.22 -8.51 -3.25
CA LEU A 82 4.82 -7.80 -4.47
C LEU A 82 5.94 -7.80 -5.51
N ASP A 83 7.02 -8.57 -5.33
CA ASP A 83 8.14 -8.63 -6.28
C ASP A 83 8.11 -9.94 -7.06
N GLY A 84 7.48 -9.92 -8.23
CA GLY A 84 7.23 -11.13 -9.01
C GLY A 84 6.02 -11.03 -9.94
N VAL A 85 5.69 -12.16 -10.53
CA VAL A 85 4.65 -12.29 -11.54
C VAL A 85 3.57 -13.24 -11.03
N LEU A 86 2.34 -12.74 -10.95
CA LEU A 86 1.15 -13.56 -10.72
C LEU A 86 0.58 -14.01 -12.07
N GLN A 87 0.48 -15.31 -12.27
CA GLN A 87 -0.09 -15.93 -13.45
C GLN A 87 -1.14 -16.99 -13.09
N PHE A 88 -2.07 -17.21 -14.00
CA PHE A 88 -3.11 -18.23 -13.88
C PHE A 88 -2.95 -19.20 -15.04
N ALA A 89 -3.24 -20.48 -14.80
CA ALA A 89 -3.35 -21.45 -15.89
C ALA A 89 -4.52 -21.07 -16.81
N SER A 90 -4.39 -21.39 -18.10
CA SER A 90 -5.41 -21.06 -19.11
C SER A 90 -6.78 -21.69 -18.84
N ASP A 91 -6.79 -22.86 -18.21
CA ASP A 91 -8.00 -23.56 -17.79
C ASP A 91 -8.61 -23.00 -16.49
N GLY A 92 -7.95 -22.02 -15.86
CA GLY A 92 -8.34 -21.43 -14.58
C GLY A 92 -8.24 -22.39 -13.38
N SER A 93 -7.62 -23.56 -13.54
CA SER A 93 -7.54 -24.59 -12.50
C SER A 93 -6.53 -24.25 -11.40
N SER A 94 -5.49 -23.49 -11.74
CA SER A 94 -4.42 -23.14 -10.83
C SER A 94 -3.92 -21.70 -11.04
N SER A 95 -3.21 -21.21 -10.04
CA SER A 95 -2.48 -19.95 -10.12
C SER A 95 -1.13 -20.07 -9.45
N GLU A 96 -0.16 -19.32 -9.94
CA GLU A 96 1.22 -19.35 -9.46
C GLU A 96 1.73 -17.92 -9.31
N PHE A 97 2.38 -17.64 -8.18
CA PHE A 97 3.14 -16.43 -7.99
C PHE A 97 4.63 -16.73 -8.06
N ARG A 98 5.24 -16.45 -9.21
CA ARG A 98 6.68 -16.61 -9.41
C ARG A 98 7.38 -15.37 -8.88
N ARG A 99 8.02 -15.51 -7.71
CA ARG A 99 8.91 -14.49 -7.18
C ARG A 99 10.07 -14.26 -8.15
N ARG A 100 10.43 -13.00 -8.33
CA ARG A 100 11.58 -12.64 -9.14
C ARG A 100 12.86 -13.19 -8.51
N SER A 101 13.63 -13.93 -9.30
CA SER A 101 14.96 -14.37 -8.85
C SER A 101 15.97 -13.23 -9.03
N PRO A 102 17.00 -13.11 -8.18
CA PRO A 102 18.13 -12.23 -8.45
C PRO A 102 18.77 -12.48 -9.82
N ALA A 103 18.70 -13.71 -10.34
CA ALA A 103 19.20 -14.09 -11.65
C ALA A 103 18.37 -13.54 -12.83
N ASP A 104 17.09 -13.20 -12.60
CA ASP A 104 16.20 -12.64 -13.63
C ASP A 104 16.45 -11.14 -13.84
N ARG A 105 17.31 -10.50 -13.03
CA ARG A 105 17.59 -9.07 -13.13
C ARG A 105 18.49 -8.77 -14.35
N PRO A 106 18.17 -7.74 -15.15
CA PRO A 106 18.98 -7.40 -16.32
C PRO A 106 20.42 -7.09 -15.93
N LYS A 107 21.37 -7.80 -16.54
CA LYS A 107 22.81 -7.56 -16.32
C LYS A 107 23.16 -6.14 -16.77
N GLY A 108 23.55 -5.29 -15.82
CA GLY A 108 23.96 -3.90 -16.08
C GLY A 108 23.12 -2.87 -15.35
N ASP A 109 21.97 -3.26 -14.79
CA ASP A 109 21.23 -2.41 -13.87
C ASP A 109 21.94 -2.38 -12.51
N ARG A 110 22.80 -1.37 -12.33
CA ARG A 110 23.63 -1.20 -11.13
C ARG A 110 22.85 -0.61 -9.96
N THR A 111 21.60 -0.18 -10.17
CA THR A 111 20.74 0.21 -9.06
C THR A 111 20.12 -1.06 -8.48
N PRO A 112 20.47 -1.46 -7.24
CA PRO A 112 19.72 -2.49 -6.54
C PRO A 112 18.37 -1.89 -6.19
N ASP A 113 17.46 -1.84 -7.15
CA ASP A 113 16.12 -1.35 -6.88
C ASP A 113 15.49 -2.32 -5.87
N SER A 114 15.40 -1.84 -4.63
CA SER A 114 14.72 -2.51 -3.51
C SER A 114 13.22 -2.61 -3.75
N TRP A 115 12.74 -1.89 -4.76
CA TRP A 115 11.35 -1.77 -5.08
C TRP A 115 10.89 -2.99 -5.83
N ALA A 116 9.70 -3.42 -5.45
CA ALA A 116 9.09 -4.60 -5.97
C ALA A 116 8.61 -4.32 -7.40
N GLU A 117 8.91 -5.23 -8.32
CA GLU A 117 8.33 -5.20 -9.64
C GLU A 117 7.22 -6.23 -9.74
N PHE A 118 6.00 -5.74 -9.54
CA PHE A 118 4.81 -6.55 -9.52
C PHE A 118 4.15 -6.61 -10.92
N ALA A 119 3.89 -7.82 -11.39
CA ALA A 119 3.07 -8.04 -12.59
C ALA A 119 1.90 -8.99 -12.28
N VAL A 120 0.76 -8.74 -12.91
CA VAL A 120 -0.39 -9.63 -12.89
C VAL A 120 -0.79 -9.88 -14.33
N LEU A 121 -0.59 -11.09 -14.82
CA LEU A 121 -0.93 -11.42 -16.21
C LEU A 121 -2.43 -11.65 -16.35
N ASP A 122 -3.00 -11.14 -17.43
CA ASP A 122 -4.42 -11.33 -17.76
C ASP A 122 -4.70 -12.82 -18.04
N PRO A 123 -5.53 -13.50 -17.24
CA PRO A 123 -5.83 -14.92 -17.43
C PRO A 123 -6.62 -15.21 -18.71
N THR A 124 -7.17 -14.18 -19.38
CA THR A 124 -7.95 -14.33 -20.62
C THR A 124 -7.09 -14.28 -21.88
N ARG A 125 -5.78 -14.07 -21.75
CA ARG A 125 -4.81 -13.97 -22.85
C ARG A 125 -3.79 -15.10 -22.72
N GLU A 126 -3.56 -15.83 -23.81
CA GLU A 126 -2.59 -16.93 -23.86
C GLU A 126 -1.34 -16.55 -24.66
N GLY A 127 -0.21 -17.17 -24.33
CA GLY A 127 1.04 -17.10 -25.10
C GLY A 127 1.75 -15.74 -25.04
N SER A 128 2.34 -15.33 -26.17
CA SER A 128 3.14 -14.09 -26.30
C SER A 128 2.33 -12.80 -26.15
N GLU A 129 1.01 -12.88 -26.01
CA GLU A 129 0.10 -11.74 -25.82
C GLU A 129 -0.27 -11.49 -24.35
N SER A 130 0.47 -12.05 -23.40
CA SER A 130 0.17 -11.86 -21.97
C SER A 130 0.18 -10.37 -21.61
N LEU A 131 -0.98 -9.83 -21.28
CA LEU A 131 -1.15 -8.42 -20.91
C LEU A 131 -0.89 -8.28 -19.40
N ASN A 132 0.08 -7.44 -19.02
CA ASN A 132 0.27 -7.08 -17.62
C ASN A 132 -0.81 -6.08 -17.17
N LEU A 133 -1.68 -6.51 -16.25
CA LEU A 133 -2.74 -5.72 -15.65
C LEU A 133 -2.24 -4.78 -14.54
N ALA A 134 -1.03 -4.99 -13.99
CA ALA A 134 -0.46 -4.20 -12.92
C ALA A 134 0.54 -3.17 -13.48
N PRO A 135 0.17 -1.88 -13.59
CA PRO A 135 1.14 -0.87 -13.99
C PRO A 135 2.26 -0.75 -12.94
N PRO A 136 3.48 -0.33 -13.34
CA PRO A 136 4.57 -0.09 -12.41
C PRO A 136 4.15 0.86 -11.29
N LEU A 137 4.44 0.46 -10.05
CA LEU A 137 4.09 1.25 -8.87
C LEU A 137 5.28 2.10 -8.43
N PRO A 138 5.11 3.42 -8.26
CA PRO A 138 6.13 4.25 -7.67
C PRO A 138 6.50 3.77 -6.26
N PRO A 139 7.78 3.87 -5.85
CA PRO A 139 8.27 3.54 -4.51
C PRO A 139 7.38 3.99 -3.34
N ALA A 140 6.97 5.26 -3.36
CA ALA A 140 6.11 5.83 -2.32
C ALA A 140 4.74 5.13 -2.25
N THR A 141 4.20 4.72 -3.39
CA THR A 141 2.95 3.95 -3.47
C THR A 141 3.14 2.54 -2.91
N GLN A 142 4.27 1.89 -3.22
CA GLN A 142 4.57 0.56 -2.68
C GLN A 142 4.64 0.57 -1.14
N LEU A 143 5.28 1.59 -0.55
CA LEU A 143 5.30 1.78 0.91
C LEU A 143 3.90 1.97 1.49
N LEU A 144 3.04 2.75 0.83
CA LEU A 144 1.64 2.91 1.25
C LEU A 144 0.90 1.57 1.24
N LEU A 145 1.00 0.81 0.14
CA LEU A 145 0.34 -0.49 0.03
C LEU A 145 0.84 -1.47 1.10
N ALA A 146 2.16 -1.57 1.27
CA ALA A 146 2.75 -2.46 2.26
C ALA A 146 2.35 -2.09 3.70
N HIS A 147 2.26 -0.78 4.00
CA HIS A 147 1.75 -0.31 5.30
C HIS A 147 0.29 -0.74 5.53
N GLU A 148 -0.61 -0.47 4.57
CA GLU A 148 -2.03 -0.78 4.75
C GLU A 148 -2.30 -2.29 4.78
N LEU A 149 -1.56 -3.09 4.00
CA LEU A 149 -1.63 -4.55 4.04
C LEU A 149 -1.18 -5.09 5.41
N ARG A 150 -0.06 -4.60 5.95
CA ARG A 150 0.43 -4.98 7.29
C ARG A 150 -0.53 -4.58 8.38
N ARG A 151 -1.05 -3.35 8.34
CA ARG A 151 -2.03 -2.85 9.29
C ARG A 151 -3.26 -3.77 9.32
N ALA A 152 -3.77 -4.17 8.16
CA ALA A 152 -4.91 -5.08 8.08
C ALA A 152 -4.56 -6.49 8.61
N GLY A 153 -3.41 -7.04 8.23
CA GLY A 153 -2.93 -8.34 8.71
C GLY A 153 -2.78 -8.38 10.23
N GLN A 154 -2.09 -7.40 10.82
CA GLN A 154 -1.87 -7.28 12.27
C GLN A 154 -3.18 -7.16 13.06
N ARG A 155 -4.19 -6.47 12.51
CA ARG A 155 -5.51 -6.38 13.14
C ARG A 155 -6.23 -7.72 13.13
N LEU A 156 -6.14 -8.47 12.03
CA LEU A 156 -6.75 -9.81 11.91
C LEU A 156 -6.03 -10.88 12.74
N GLU A 157 -4.73 -10.74 12.98
CA GLU A 157 -3.97 -11.63 13.86
C GLU A 157 -4.44 -11.58 15.33
N ARG A 158 -5.16 -10.52 15.73
CA ARG A 158 -5.78 -10.41 17.06
C ARG A 158 -7.00 -11.32 17.21
N VAL A 159 -7.56 -11.85 16.11
CA VAL A 159 -8.67 -12.81 16.19
C VAL A 159 -8.09 -14.14 16.68
N PRO A 160 -8.57 -14.67 17.82
CA PRO A 160 -8.12 -15.96 18.32
C PRO A 160 -8.28 -17.04 17.25
N ALA A 161 -7.18 -17.73 16.92
CA ALA A 161 -7.17 -18.81 15.93
C ALA A 161 -8.02 -20.02 16.37
N ARG A 162 -8.41 -20.09 17.66
CA ARG A 162 -9.15 -21.20 18.25
C ARG A 162 -10.54 -20.72 18.69
N CYS A 163 -11.55 -21.13 17.91
CA CYS A 163 -12.95 -21.39 18.22
C CYS A 163 -13.81 -20.49 19.16
N GLU A 164 -13.34 -19.36 19.68
CA GLU A 164 -14.12 -18.58 20.66
C GLU A 164 -14.27 -17.10 20.36
N ALA A 165 -13.85 -16.62 19.18
CA ALA A 165 -14.14 -15.25 18.81
C ALA A 165 -15.67 -15.06 18.75
N SER A 166 -16.22 -14.34 19.72
CA SER A 166 -17.65 -14.03 19.72
C SER A 166 -18.00 -13.27 18.44
N ALA A 167 -19.26 -13.35 17.99
CA ALA A 167 -19.72 -12.58 16.83
C ALA A 167 -19.43 -11.07 17.01
N ARG A 168 -19.46 -10.60 18.26
CA ARG A 168 -19.13 -9.23 18.65
C ARG A 168 -17.65 -8.89 18.43
N GLU A 169 -16.74 -9.77 18.86
CA GLU A 169 -15.29 -9.60 18.64
C GLU A 169 -14.94 -9.61 17.15
N SER A 170 -15.49 -10.58 16.41
CA SER A 170 -15.28 -10.68 14.96
C SER A 170 -15.73 -9.40 14.25
N ARG A 171 -16.90 -8.86 14.63
CA ARG A 171 -17.41 -7.60 14.09
C ARG A 171 -16.53 -6.41 14.48
N HIS A 172 -16.01 -6.38 15.70
CA HIS A 172 -15.11 -5.32 16.16
C HIS A 172 -13.81 -5.31 15.36
N VAL A 173 -13.14 -6.46 15.20
CA VAL A 173 -11.90 -6.56 14.42
C VAL A 173 -12.13 -6.19 12.96
N LEU A 174 -13.22 -6.66 12.34
CA LEU A 174 -13.57 -6.24 10.98
C LEU A 174 -13.81 -4.72 10.90
N GLY A 175 -14.46 -4.14 11.92
CA GLY A 175 -14.63 -2.70 12.05
C GLY A 175 -13.29 -1.96 12.06
N GLU A 176 -12.27 -2.48 12.75
CA GLU A 176 -10.92 -1.92 12.73
C GLU A 176 -10.26 -2.06 11.35
N VAL A 177 -10.33 -3.24 10.73
CA VAL A 177 -9.71 -3.51 9.42
C VAL A 177 -10.29 -2.60 8.34
N PHE A 178 -11.62 -2.47 8.30
CA PHE A 178 -12.36 -1.67 7.32
C PHE A 178 -12.68 -0.25 7.81
N GLN A 179 -12.03 0.22 8.87
CA GLN A 179 -12.22 1.58 9.37
C GLN A 179 -12.00 2.59 8.22
N PRO A 180 -12.98 3.44 7.88
CA PRO A 180 -12.83 4.41 6.80
C PRO A 180 -11.71 5.40 7.11
N LEU A 181 -10.92 5.70 6.10
CA LEU A 181 -10.07 6.89 6.10
C LEU A 181 -10.84 8.11 5.60
N PRO A 182 -10.43 9.32 5.99
CA PRO A 182 -10.90 10.54 5.38
C PRO A 182 -10.74 10.52 3.85
N GLU A 183 -11.73 11.04 3.14
CA GLU A 183 -11.71 11.08 1.69
C GLU A 183 -10.49 11.86 1.18
N GLY A 184 -9.83 11.31 0.16
CA GLY A 184 -8.68 11.96 -0.46
C GLY A 184 -7.42 11.98 0.39
N ILE A 185 -7.33 11.23 1.50
CA ILE A 185 -6.10 11.14 2.31
C ILE A 185 -4.91 10.57 1.52
N ASN A 186 -5.16 9.67 0.57
CA ASN A 186 -4.11 9.07 -0.27
C ASN A 186 -4.08 9.67 -1.69
N ALA A 187 -4.97 10.61 -1.98
CA ALA A 187 -4.97 11.37 -3.23
C ALA A 187 -4.06 12.60 -3.10
N ILE A 188 -3.39 12.95 -4.20
CA ILE A 188 -2.61 14.17 -4.30
C ILE A 188 -3.52 15.16 -5.02
N PRO A 189 -4.00 16.25 -4.39
CA PRO A 189 -4.87 17.20 -5.06
C PRO A 189 -4.08 17.95 -6.17
N SER A 190 -4.77 18.45 -7.19
CA SER A 190 -4.14 19.29 -8.22
C SER A 190 -3.90 20.73 -7.77
N SER A 191 -4.50 21.14 -6.66
CA SER A 191 -4.28 22.45 -6.06
C SER A 191 -4.54 22.38 -4.56
N VAL A 192 -3.97 23.32 -3.81
CA VAL A 192 -4.17 23.42 -2.37
C VAL A 192 -4.58 24.85 -2.03
N GLY A 193 -5.70 25.02 -1.31
CA GLY A 193 -6.13 26.32 -0.80
C GLY A 193 -5.44 26.71 0.51
N CYS A 194 -4.88 25.72 1.21
CA CYS A 194 -4.10 25.88 2.43
C CYS A 194 -3.01 24.80 2.48
N ALA A 195 -1.99 25.01 3.30
CA ALA A 195 -0.90 24.04 3.42
C ALA A 195 -1.41 22.67 3.90
N VAL A 196 -1.00 21.60 3.23
CA VAL A 196 -1.43 20.22 3.53
C VAL A 196 -0.26 19.39 4.03
N GLY A 197 -0.43 18.70 5.16
CA GLY A 197 0.55 17.75 5.66
C GLY A 197 0.66 16.51 4.78
N VAL A 198 1.88 16.08 4.50
CA VAL A 198 2.19 14.88 3.70
C VAL A 198 3.34 14.08 4.30
N LEU A 199 3.30 12.77 4.11
CA LEU A 199 4.45 11.89 4.24
C LEU A 199 5.07 11.68 2.86
N LEU A 200 6.39 11.74 2.79
CA LEU A 200 7.17 11.71 1.57
C LEU A 200 8.20 10.60 1.68
N LEU A 201 8.45 9.89 0.59
CA LEU A 201 9.66 9.12 0.42
C LEU A 201 10.67 10.00 -0.30
N TRP A 202 11.77 10.31 0.39
CA TRP A 202 12.79 11.25 -0.08
C TRP A 202 14.17 10.64 0.12
N GLY A 203 15.12 10.93 -0.76
CA GLY A 203 16.52 10.53 -0.62
C GLY A 203 17.37 11.60 -1.28
N GLU A 204 18.39 12.07 -0.58
CA GLU A 204 19.39 12.98 -1.16
C GLU A 204 20.59 12.14 -1.62
N ASP A 205 20.89 12.17 -2.91
CA ASP A 205 22.08 11.53 -3.51
C ASP A 205 23.41 12.23 -3.12
N LEU A 206 23.50 12.80 -1.92
CA LEU A 206 24.60 13.70 -1.58
C LEU A 206 25.94 12.99 -1.37
N LYS A 207 25.98 11.65 -1.24
CA LYS A 207 27.23 10.92 -0.94
C LYS A 207 27.34 9.51 -1.55
N GLY A 208 26.56 9.19 -2.57
CA GLY A 208 26.58 7.84 -3.17
C GLY A 208 26.08 6.72 -2.25
N ALA A 209 25.61 7.05 -1.05
CA ALA A 209 24.78 6.19 -0.21
C ALA A 209 23.33 6.60 -0.47
N ASP A 210 22.60 5.78 -1.22
CA ASP A 210 21.17 5.94 -1.54
C ASP A 210 20.33 5.71 -0.28
N THR A 211 20.50 6.58 0.73
CA THR A 211 19.76 6.51 1.99
C THR A 211 18.42 7.19 1.80
N ARG A 212 17.41 6.36 1.57
CA ARG A 212 16.02 6.80 1.46
C ARG A 212 15.47 7.00 2.88
N THR A 213 14.76 8.08 3.09
CA THR A 213 14.10 8.42 4.35
C THR A 213 12.63 8.74 4.11
N ILE A 214 11.84 8.56 5.16
CA ILE A 214 10.45 9.03 5.17
C ILE A 214 10.41 10.34 5.91
N GLU A 215 10.07 11.40 5.19
CA GLU A 215 9.99 12.76 5.69
C GLU A 215 8.53 13.19 5.87
N CYS A 216 8.31 14.09 6.83
CA CYS A 216 7.04 14.81 6.93
C CYS A 216 7.24 16.18 6.28
N GLY A 217 6.27 16.62 5.49
CA GLY A 217 6.30 17.92 4.85
C GLY A 217 4.94 18.60 4.82
N MET A 218 4.96 19.90 4.53
CA MET A 218 3.78 20.71 4.27
C MET A 218 3.82 21.14 2.81
N VAL A 219 2.86 20.69 2.00
CA VAL A 219 2.69 21.15 0.62
C VAL A 219 2.04 22.52 0.65
N GLU A 220 2.79 23.55 0.25
CA GLU A 220 2.34 24.95 0.28
C GLU A 220 1.78 25.39 -1.07
N LEU A 221 2.31 24.85 -2.16
CA LEU A 221 1.89 25.13 -3.52
C LEU A 221 1.98 23.87 -4.37
N ILE A 222 1.01 23.71 -5.27
CA ILE A 222 1.00 22.67 -6.30
C ILE A 222 0.89 23.38 -7.65
N VAL A 223 1.81 23.07 -8.56
CA VAL A 223 1.80 23.56 -9.94
C VAL A 223 1.58 22.35 -10.86
N PRO A 224 0.33 22.09 -11.27
CA PRO A 224 0.06 21.02 -12.23
C PRO A 224 0.74 21.30 -13.56
N ARG A 225 1.15 20.24 -14.26
CA ARG A 225 1.64 20.36 -15.63
C ARG A 225 0.60 21.04 -16.53
N PRO A 226 1.02 21.74 -17.60
CA PRO A 226 0.09 22.41 -18.51
C PRO A 226 -0.99 21.48 -19.07
N GLY A 227 -2.23 21.97 -19.12
CA GLY A 227 -3.39 21.21 -19.62
C GLY A 227 -3.97 20.20 -18.63
N TRP A 228 -3.46 20.11 -17.40
CA TRP A 228 -4.02 19.21 -16.39
C TRP A 228 -5.35 19.73 -15.83
N ALA A 229 -6.45 19.01 -16.09
CA ALA A 229 -7.80 19.39 -15.67
C ALA A 229 -8.38 18.52 -14.55
N ALA A 230 -7.73 17.39 -14.20
CA ALA A 230 -8.23 16.50 -13.16
C ALA A 230 -7.99 17.11 -11.76
N PRO A 231 -8.91 16.94 -10.80
CA PRO A 231 -8.79 17.52 -9.45
C PRO A 231 -7.72 16.83 -8.56
N PHE A 232 -6.98 15.88 -9.13
CA PHE A 232 -5.92 15.12 -8.48
C PHE A 232 -4.75 14.95 -9.45
N LEU A 233 -3.54 14.82 -8.93
CA LEU A 233 -2.34 14.46 -9.68
C LEU A 233 -2.14 12.95 -9.71
N ARG A 234 -1.56 12.44 -10.80
CA ARG A 234 -1.09 11.05 -10.90
C ARG A 234 0.21 10.91 -10.13
N ARG A 235 0.39 9.82 -9.39
CA ARG A 235 1.68 9.51 -8.76
C ARG A 235 2.79 9.20 -9.76
N SER A 236 2.43 8.82 -10.98
CA SER A 236 3.37 8.66 -12.10
C SER A 236 3.59 9.96 -12.88
N ASP A 237 3.05 11.09 -12.42
CA ASP A 237 3.30 12.38 -13.04
C ASP A 237 4.65 12.91 -12.58
N ASP A 238 5.53 13.11 -13.53
CA ASP A 238 6.91 13.59 -13.37
C ASP A 238 7.04 15.08 -13.75
N ARG A 239 5.96 15.70 -14.23
CA ARG A 239 5.97 17.09 -14.72
C ARG A 239 5.25 18.09 -13.84
N SER A 240 4.39 17.63 -12.93
CA SER A 240 3.77 18.51 -11.94
C SER A 240 4.71 18.73 -10.77
N GLU A 241 4.66 19.93 -10.18
CA GLU A 241 5.55 20.34 -9.11
C GLU A 241 4.79 20.48 -7.79
N LEU A 242 5.38 19.92 -6.72
CA LEU A 242 4.93 20.07 -5.35
C LEU A 242 5.97 20.87 -4.59
N HIS A 243 5.60 22.07 -4.15
CA HIS A 243 6.44 22.91 -3.31
C HIS A 243 6.22 22.54 -1.85
N VAL A 244 7.20 21.89 -1.25
CA VAL A 244 7.08 21.27 0.07
C VAL A 244 8.06 21.88 1.06
N ARG A 245 7.54 22.29 2.21
CA ARG A 245 8.35 22.65 3.37
C ARG A 245 8.55 21.45 4.27
N LEU A 246 9.77 20.95 4.36
CA LEU A 246 10.10 19.80 5.21
C LEU A 246 10.01 20.15 6.69
N CYS A 247 9.59 19.18 7.49
CA CYS A 247 9.38 19.31 8.92
C CYS A 247 10.12 18.21 9.69
N ASP A 248 10.84 18.61 10.73
CA ASP A 248 11.37 17.69 11.73
C ASP A 248 10.26 17.27 12.68
N VAL A 249 10.02 15.97 12.76
CA VAL A 249 9.01 15.38 13.63
C VAL A 249 9.70 14.80 14.86
N ASP A 250 9.35 15.29 16.03
CA ASP A 250 9.64 14.58 17.28
C ASP A 250 8.77 13.32 17.29
N GLU A 251 9.39 12.17 17.02
CA GLU A 251 8.67 10.91 16.95
C GLU A 251 7.96 10.55 18.26
N ARG A 252 8.36 11.06 19.43
CA ARG A 252 7.68 10.75 20.71
C ARG A 252 6.38 11.53 20.85
N THR A 253 6.41 12.82 20.53
CA THR A 253 5.27 13.74 20.78
C THR A 253 4.43 14.02 19.54
N GLY A 254 4.94 13.73 18.34
CA GLY A 254 4.33 14.09 17.06
C GLY A 254 4.49 15.55 16.68
N ARG A 255 5.19 16.37 17.49
CA ARG A 255 5.39 17.79 17.20
C ARG A 255 6.28 17.97 15.98
N CYS A 256 5.81 18.82 15.07
CA CYS A 256 6.44 19.12 13.78
C CYS A 256 7.04 20.53 13.82
N HIS A 257 8.33 20.62 13.49
CA HIS A 257 9.06 21.88 13.39
C HIS A 257 9.54 22.07 11.96
N ALA A 258 9.10 23.16 11.31
CA ALA A 258 9.58 23.47 9.97
C ALA A 258 11.11 23.65 9.95
N ARG A 259 11.78 23.00 9.00
CA ARG A 259 13.24 23.10 8.85
C ARG A 259 13.62 24.52 8.42
N ARG A 260 14.29 25.27 9.29
CA ARG A 260 14.65 26.69 9.02
C ARG A 260 15.66 26.87 7.88
N LYS A 261 16.54 25.88 7.67
CA LYS A 261 17.64 25.97 6.69
C LYS A 261 17.22 25.57 5.26
N VAL A 262 16.09 24.90 5.11
CA VAL A 262 15.58 24.44 3.81
C VAL A 262 14.28 25.18 3.56
N SER A 263 14.31 26.21 2.71
CA SER A 263 13.17 27.11 2.51
C SER A 263 11.96 26.35 1.97
N VAL A 264 12.12 25.67 0.84
CA VAL A 264 11.12 24.85 0.16
C VAL A 264 11.87 23.89 -0.78
N VAL A 265 11.48 22.61 -0.82
CA VAL A 265 11.93 21.66 -1.86
C VAL A 265 10.84 21.47 -2.91
N VAL A 266 11.23 21.26 -4.16
CA VAL A 266 10.30 20.99 -5.26
C VAL A 266 10.35 19.52 -5.61
N LEU A 267 9.20 18.84 -5.53
CA LEU A 267 9.07 17.39 -5.70
C LEU A 267 8.07 17.03 -6.81
N CYS A 268 8.27 15.90 -7.50
CA CYS A 268 7.19 15.25 -8.25
C CYS A 268 6.13 14.65 -7.29
N PRO A 269 4.90 14.44 -7.77
CA PRO A 269 3.89 13.56 -7.16
C PRO A 269 4.38 12.17 -6.78
N CYS A 270 5.38 11.64 -7.49
CA CYS A 270 5.93 10.30 -7.28
C CYS A 270 6.59 10.08 -5.90
N HIS A 271 6.98 11.17 -5.20
CA HIS A 271 7.54 11.11 -3.85
C HIS A 271 6.49 11.07 -2.73
N VAL A 272 5.24 11.46 -3.00
CA VAL A 272 4.22 11.54 -1.95
C VAL A 272 3.76 10.14 -1.58
N ILE A 273 3.80 9.78 -0.29
CA ILE A 273 3.24 8.51 0.19
C ILE A 273 1.74 8.70 0.47
N CYS A 274 1.39 9.63 1.35
CA CYS A 274 0.00 9.97 1.68
C CYS A 274 -0.07 11.36 2.35
N ARG A 275 -1.27 11.93 2.45
CA ARG A 275 -1.54 13.08 3.31
C ARG A 275 -1.67 12.64 4.76
N VAL A 276 -1.43 13.57 5.67
CA VAL A 276 -1.58 13.43 7.12
C VAL A 276 -2.27 14.65 7.69
N HIS A 277 -2.98 14.48 8.80
CA HIS A 277 -3.59 15.60 9.50
C HIS A 277 -2.55 16.25 10.42
N LEU A 278 -2.45 17.59 10.32
CA LEU A 278 -1.61 18.39 11.19
C LEU A 278 -2.51 19.27 12.06
N GLU A 279 -2.49 19.02 13.36
CA GLU A 279 -3.18 19.79 14.37
C GLU A 279 -2.34 21.01 14.76
N LYS A 280 -2.98 22.16 14.93
CA LYS A 280 -2.30 23.37 15.41
C LYS A 280 -2.25 23.37 16.94
N GLU A 281 -1.06 23.33 17.51
CA GLU A 281 -0.80 23.42 18.95
C GLU A 281 -0.08 24.75 19.24
N GLY A 282 -0.87 25.83 19.36
CA GLY A 282 -0.34 27.20 19.50
C GLY A 282 0.37 27.68 18.23
N ARG A 283 1.71 27.79 18.28
CA ARG A 283 2.56 28.12 17.11
C ARG A 283 3.17 26.89 16.43
N ALA A 284 3.09 25.72 17.06
CA ALA A 284 3.61 24.48 16.52
C ALA A 284 2.51 23.70 15.79
N MET A 285 2.91 22.84 14.87
CA MET A 285 2.04 21.84 14.27
C MET A 285 2.33 20.48 14.91
N ARG A 286 1.35 19.59 14.96
CA ARG A 286 1.50 18.24 15.51
C ARG A 286 0.79 17.24 14.60
N LEU A 287 1.42 16.11 14.31
CA LEU A 287 0.72 14.99 13.68
C LEU A 287 -0.37 14.47 14.62
N ASP A 288 -1.52 14.15 14.06
CA ASP A 288 -2.51 13.36 14.77
C ASP A 288 -1.97 11.96 15.11
N ALA A 289 -2.69 11.23 15.97
CA ALA A 289 -2.25 9.91 16.43
C ALA A 289 -2.08 8.92 15.27
N GLU A 290 -3.00 8.93 14.29
CA GLU A 290 -2.93 8.04 13.12
C GLU A 290 -1.76 8.41 12.19
N GLY A 291 -1.53 9.70 11.93
CA GLY A 291 -0.40 10.17 11.14
C GLY A 291 0.95 9.82 11.76
N LEU A 292 1.09 9.94 13.09
CA LEU A 292 2.30 9.56 13.81
C LEU A 292 2.53 8.04 13.82
N GLU A 293 1.47 7.24 14.03
CA GLU A 293 1.55 5.78 13.92
C GLU A 293 2.01 5.37 12.51
N ARG A 294 1.41 5.97 11.49
CA ARG A 294 1.72 5.71 10.08
C ARG A 294 3.18 6.04 9.76
N LEU A 295 3.67 7.22 10.17
CA LEU A 295 5.07 7.62 10.01
C LEU A 295 6.03 6.59 10.63
N ARG A 296 5.83 6.24 11.90
CA ARG A 296 6.68 5.26 12.61
C ARG A 296 6.64 3.89 11.95
N ALA A 297 5.45 3.41 11.57
CA ALA A 297 5.28 2.11 10.93
C ALA A 297 5.97 2.04 9.56
N MET A 298 5.83 3.08 8.74
CA MET A 298 6.48 3.13 7.43
C MET A 298 8.01 3.29 7.56
N ARG A 299 8.51 4.09 8.51
CA ARG A 299 9.97 4.20 8.78
C ARG A 299 10.58 2.86 9.20
N ARG A 300 9.91 2.12 10.09
CA ARG A 300 10.32 0.75 10.46
C ARG A 300 10.35 -0.17 9.24
N HIS A 301 9.35 -0.07 8.37
CA HIS A 301 9.30 -0.86 7.15
C HIS A 301 10.48 -0.54 6.22
N LEU A 302 10.74 0.74 5.96
CA LEU A 302 11.82 1.18 5.08
C LEU A 302 13.17 0.68 5.58
N ARG A 303 13.49 0.85 6.87
CA ARG A 303 14.72 0.29 7.48
C ARG A 303 14.85 -1.22 7.29
N THR A 304 13.74 -1.95 7.31
CA THR A 304 13.76 -3.40 7.09
C THR A 304 14.01 -3.76 5.63
N LEU A 305 13.58 -2.91 4.68
CA LEU A 305 13.93 -3.07 3.27
C LEU A 305 15.42 -2.79 3.07
N ASP A 306 15.92 -1.67 3.61
CA ASP A 306 17.33 -1.26 3.48
C ASP A 306 18.28 -2.31 4.07
N ALA A 307 17.95 -2.88 5.24
CA ALA A 307 18.77 -3.90 5.89
C ALA A 307 18.87 -5.22 5.11
N ARG A 308 17.97 -5.51 4.16
CA ARG A 308 18.08 -6.70 3.29
C ARG A 308 19.00 -6.48 2.08
N GLN A 309 19.36 -5.22 1.82
CA GLN A 309 20.21 -4.86 0.69
C GLN A 309 21.70 -4.82 1.05
N GLN A 310 22.00 -4.75 2.35
CA GLN A 310 23.36 -4.82 2.91
C GLN A 310 23.78 -6.27 3.10
#